data_AF-A0A800JYN5-F1
#
_entry.id   AF-A0A800JYN5-F1
#
_cell.length_a   1.000
_cell.length_b   1.000
_cell.length_c   1.000
_cell.angle_alpha   90.00
_cell.angle_beta   90.00
_cell.angle_gamma   90.00
#
_symmetry.space_group_name_H-M   'P 1'
#
loop_
_entity.id
_entity.type
_entity.pdbx_description
1 polymer ?
#
loop_
_entity_poly.entity_id
_entity_poly.type
_entity_poly.pdbx_seq_one_letter_code
_entity_poly.pdbx_strand_id
1 'polypeptide(L)'
;MDPQGKFVLDLGADPARTDLHLPDAGKTDSSNPPTLFEGEDCVAIFLGTREEKDWFLVLDDYGPGGAVVGYARGDLLFLAGECAGLLFFRELAEAGENLDLE
;
A
#
# COMPACT_ATOMS: atom_id res chain seq x y z
N MET A 1 22.81 0.77 -1.84
CA MET A 1 21.37 0.95 -2.11
C MET A 1 20.85 1.78 -0.96
N ASP A 2 20.44 3.01 -1.27
CA ASP A 2 19.73 3.87 -0.32
C ASP A 2 18.44 3.14 0.10
N PRO A 3 17.95 3.26 1.35
CA PRO A 3 16.67 2.66 1.68
C PRO A 3 15.60 3.34 0.82
N GLN A 4 14.92 2.54 -0.01
CA GLN A 4 13.72 2.97 -0.72
C GLN A 4 12.76 3.57 0.31
N GLY A 5 12.38 4.84 0.13
CA GLY A 5 11.46 5.51 1.04
C GLY A 5 10.11 4.77 1.07
N LYS A 6 9.44 4.74 2.23
CA LYS A 6 8.10 4.14 2.35
C LYS A 6 7.05 5.24 2.39
N PHE A 7 6.01 5.10 1.57
CA PHE A 7 4.81 5.92 1.65
C PHE A 7 3.69 5.13 2.31
N VAL A 8 3.05 5.73 3.30
CA VAL A 8 2.06 5.07 4.14
C VAL A 8 0.78 5.89 4.16
N LEU A 9 -0.32 5.27 3.75
CA LEU A 9 -1.66 5.76 4.05
C LEU A 9 -2.18 5.02 5.28
N ASP A 10 -2.19 5.71 6.42
CA ASP A 10 -2.65 5.15 7.69
C ASP A 10 -4.11 5.51 7.92
N LEU A 11 -5.00 4.52 7.86
CA LEU A 11 -6.43 4.75 8.08
C LEU A 11 -6.80 4.89 9.57
N GLY A 12 -5.89 4.53 10.48
CA GLY A 12 -6.11 4.56 11.93
C GLY A 12 -5.67 5.83 12.62
N ALA A 13 -4.83 6.63 11.97
CA ALA A 13 -4.21 7.78 12.59
C ALA A 13 -4.00 8.93 11.59
N ASP A 14 -4.33 10.13 12.03
CA ASP A 14 -3.96 11.40 11.39
C ASP A 14 -3.35 12.32 12.47
N PRO A 15 -2.02 12.57 12.48
CA PRO A 15 -1.05 12.18 11.45
C PRO A 15 -0.72 10.67 11.44
N ALA A 16 -0.26 10.17 10.29
CA ALA A 16 0.13 8.77 10.11
C ALA A 16 1.22 8.33 11.12
N ARG A 17 1.09 7.11 11.64
CA ARG A 17 2.08 6.52 12.55
C ARG A 17 3.41 6.28 11.82
N THR A 18 4.52 6.68 12.45
CA THR A 18 5.87 6.57 11.88
C THR A 18 6.70 5.42 12.45
N ASP A 19 6.22 4.80 13.51
CA ASP A 19 6.85 3.71 14.26
C ASP A 19 6.39 2.31 13.81
N LEU A 20 5.66 2.22 12.71
CA LEU A 20 5.18 0.97 12.12
C LEU A 20 6.32 0.18 11.45
N HIS A 21 6.43 -1.10 11.80
CA HIS A 21 7.36 -2.04 11.16
C HIS A 21 6.74 -2.64 9.90
N LEU A 22 6.87 -1.93 8.78
CA LEU A 22 6.40 -2.40 7.48
C LEU A 22 7.41 -3.35 6.82
N PRO A 23 6.95 -4.39 6.10
CA PRO A 23 7.85 -5.29 5.38
C PRO A 23 8.66 -4.55 4.31
N ASP A 24 9.78 -5.13 3.92
CA ASP A 24 10.57 -4.65 2.78
C ASP A 24 10.03 -5.32 1.50
N ALA A 25 9.56 -4.53 0.53
CA ALA A 25 8.95 -5.06 -0.68
C ALA A 25 9.90 -6.00 -1.43
N GLY A 26 11.19 -5.65 -1.52
CA GLY A 26 12.22 -6.47 -2.18
C GLY A 26 12.52 -7.84 -1.56
N LYS A 27 11.99 -8.14 -0.37
CA LYS A 27 12.15 -9.46 0.30
C LYS A 27 10.89 -10.31 0.28
N THR A 28 9.78 -9.74 -0.20
CA THR A 28 8.49 -10.42 -0.24
C THR A 28 8.21 -10.91 -1.65
N ASP A 29 7.38 -11.95 -1.81
CA ASP A 29 6.87 -12.38 -3.12
C ASP A 29 5.84 -11.34 -3.64
N SER A 30 6.30 -10.10 -3.77
CA SER A 30 5.56 -8.90 -4.16
C SER A 30 5.48 -8.76 -5.67
N SER A 31 5.59 -9.88 -6.39
CA SER A 31 5.58 -9.93 -7.84
C SER A 31 4.24 -9.46 -8.42
N ASN A 32 3.15 -9.52 -7.63
CA ASN A 32 1.81 -9.08 -8.00
C ASN A 32 1.12 -8.33 -6.83
N PRO A 33 1.35 -7.01 -6.65
CA PRO A 33 0.51 -6.20 -5.77
C PRO A 33 -0.95 -6.12 -6.29
N PRO A 34 -1.95 -5.89 -5.42
CA PRO A 34 -1.83 -5.64 -4.00
C PRO A 34 -1.55 -6.92 -3.17
N THR A 35 -0.65 -6.82 -2.20
CA THR A 35 -0.25 -7.94 -1.32
C THR A 35 -0.51 -7.60 0.14
N LEU A 36 -1.26 -8.44 0.85
CA LEU A 36 -1.58 -8.25 2.27
C LEU A 36 -0.53 -8.88 3.19
N PHE A 37 -0.13 -8.13 4.21
CA PHE A 37 0.81 -8.48 5.26
C PHE A 37 0.14 -8.32 6.62
N GLU A 38 0.23 -9.36 7.44
CA GLU A 38 -0.28 -9.35 8.82
C GLU A 38 0.95 -9.32 9.74
N GLY A 39 1.12 -8.22 10.47
CA GLY A 39 2.11 -8.06 11.54
C GLY A 39 1.46 -8.23 12.91
N GLU A 40 2.26 -8.20 13.98
CA GLU A 40 1.74 -8.29 15.36
C GLU A 40 0.85 -7.09 15.73
N ASP A 41 1.17 -5.90 15.23
CA ASP A 41 0.52 -4.64 15.63
C ASP A 41 -0.34 -4.00 14.53
N CYS A 42 -0.27 -4.49 13.28
CA CYS A 42 -1.03 -3.92 12.17
C CYS A 42 -1.19 -4.88 10.98
N VAL A 43 -2.20 -4.61 10.16
CA VAL A 43 -2.33 -5.18 8.83
C VAL A 43 -1.94 -4.12 7.80
N ALA A 44 -0.98 -4.45 6.95
CA ALA A 44 -0.50 -3.58 5.88
C ALA A 44 -0.76 -4.23 4.52
N ILE A 45 -1.20 -3.46 3.54
CA ILE A 45 -1.35 -3.89 2.16
C ILE A 45 -0.32 -3.13 1.33
N PHE A 46 0.62 -3.86 0.74
CA PHE A 46 1.54 -3.31 -0.24
C PHE A 46 0.81 -3.09 -1.56
N LEU A 47 0.87 -1.86 -2.06
CA LEU A 47 0.20 -1.43 -3.29
C LEU A 47 1.12 -1.45 -4.50
N GLY A 48 2.44 -1.59 -4.29
CA GLY A 48 3.44 -1.54 -5.34
C GLY A 48 4.57 -0.55 -5.02
N THR A 49 5.62 -0.61 -5.85
CA THR A 49 6.73 0.33 -5.80
C THR A 49 6.55 1.37 -6.91
N ARG A 50 6.68 2.65 -6.57
CA ARG A 50 6.55 3.79 -7.49
C ARG A 50 7.41 4.95 -7.05
N GLU A 51 8.04 5.65 -8.00
CA GLU A 51 9.00 6.73 -7.73
C GLU A 51 10.11 6.31 -6.73
N GLU A 52 10.62 5.08 -6.89
CA GLU A 52 11.61 4.47 -5.99
C GLU A 52 11.15 4.31 -4.54
N LYS A 53 9.83 4.37 -4.30
CA LYS A 53 9.22 4.26 -2.98
C LYS A 53 8.20 3.16 -2.92
N ASP A 54 8.14 2.47 -1.80
CA ASP A 54 7.16 1.41 -1.56
C ASP A 54 5.89 2.01 -0.95
N TRP A 55 4.75 1.71 -1.56
CA TRP A 55 3.45 2.25 -1.13
C TRP A 55 2.68 1.21 -0.31
N PHE A 56 2.20 1.64 0.84
CA PHE A 56 1.45 0.81 1.77
C PHE A 56 0.14 1.48 2.20
N LEU A 57 -0.91 0.69 2.29
CA LEU A 57 -2.14 1.01 3.01
C LEU A 57 -2.13 0.28 4.35
N VAL A 58 -2.23 1.01 5.46
CA VAL A 58 -2.28 0.43 6.81
C VAL A 58 -3.71 0.48 7.32
N LEU A 59 -4.22 -0.68 7.70
CA LEU A 59 -5.53 -0.84 8.32
C LEU A 59 -5.37 -0.82 9.83
N ASP A 60 -6.22 -0.04 10.51
CA ASP A 60 -6.18 0.06 11.96
C ASP A 60 -6.82 -1.14 12.68
N ASP A 61 -6.52 -1.25 13.98
CA ASP A 61 -7.29 -2.00 14.98
C ASP A 61 -7.31 -3.54 14.80
N TYR A 62 -6.37 -4.09 14.04
CA TYR A 62 -6.13 -5.53 13.98
C TYR A 62 -5.09 -5.95 15.02
N GLY A 63 -5.53 -6.07 16.27
CA GLY A 63 -4.72 -6.65 17.34
C GLY A 63 -4.42 -8.14 17.12
N PRO A 64 -3.38 -8.68 17.77
CA PRO A 64 -2.92 -10.06 17.59
C PRO A 64 -4.05 -11.04 17.93
N GLY A 65 -4.63 -11.66 16.90
CA GLY A 65 -5.72 -12.65 17.01
C GLY A 65 -6.93 -12.39 16.10
N GLY A 66 -7.09 -11.19 15.56
CA GLY A 66 -8.11 -10.88 14.55
C GLY A 66 -7.61 -11.18 13.14
N ALA A 67 -7.49 -12.46 12.76
CA ALA A 67 -7.12 -12.78 11.38
C ALA A 67 -8.10 -12.10 10.40
N VAL A 68 -7.61 -11.51 9.30
CA VAL A 68 -8.47 -11.04 8.21
C VAL A 68 -8.95 -12.28 7.45
N VAL A 69 -9.98 -12.95 7.98
CA VAL A 69 -10.48 -14.22 7.46
C VAL A 69 -11.55 -14.05 6.39
N GLY A 70 -11.45 -14.85 5.32
CA GLY A 70 -12.53 -15.07 4.37
C GLY A 70 -12.84 -13.87 3.48
N TYR A 71 -14.13 -13.56 3.32
CA TYR A 71 -14.65 -12.53 2.41
C TYR A 71 -14.04 -11.13 2.65
N ALA A 72 -13.74 -10.79 3.91
CA ALA A 72 -13.13 -9.51 4.26
C ALA A 72 -11.76 -9.30 3.62
N ARG A 73 -10.96 -10.37 3.42
CA ARG A 73 -9.66 -10.28 2.75
C ARG A 73 -9.80 -9.96 1.27
N GLY A 74 -10.78 -10.58 0.60
CA GLY A 74 -11.06 -10.34 -0.81
C GLY A 74 -11.51 -8.91 -1.07
N ASP A 75 -12.46 -8.42 -0.26
CA ASP A 75 -12.97 -7.05 -0.38
C ASP A 75 -11.89 -6.00 -0.07
N LEU A 76 -11.03 -6.26 0.94
CA LEU A 76 -9.90 -5.39 1.26
C LEU A 76 -8.84 -5.35 0.15
N LEU A 77 -8.51 -6.50 -0.45
CA LEU A 77 -7.58 -6.55 -1.58
C LEU A 77 -8.18 -5.91 -2.84
N PHE A 78 -9.48 -6.08 -3.07
CA PHE A 78 -10.19 -5.39 -4.15
C PHE A 78 -10.13 -3.87 -3.96
N LEU A 79 -10.51 -3.37 -2.79
CA LEU A 79 -10.45 -1.93 -2.48
C LEU A 79 -9.02 -1.39 -2.57
N ALA A 80 -8.03 -2.13 -2.06
CA ALA A 80 -6.63 -1.77 -2.18
C ALA A 80 -6.17 -1.73 -3.65
N GLY A 81 -6.67 -2.65 -4.47
CA GLY A 81 -6.46 -2.65 -5.92
C GLY A 81 -7.05 -1.42 -6.60
N GLU A 82 -8.27 -1.01 -6.23
CA GLU A 82 -8.90 0.22 -6.74
C GLU A 82 -8.12 1.47 -6.29
N CYS A 83 -7.67 1.52 -5.03
CA CYS A 83 -6.81 2.60 -4.52
C CYS A 83 -5.47 2.65 -5.28
N ALA A 84 -4.84 1.49 -5.52
CA ALA A 84 -3.64 1.40 -6.33
C ALA A 84 -3.91 1.89 -7.77
N GLY A 85 -5.04 1.48 -8.35
CA GLY A 85 -5.53 1.95 -9.65
C GLY A 85 -5.63 3.47 -9.73
N LEU A 86 -6.21 4.13 -8.72
CA LEU A 86 -6.27 5.60 -8.65
C LEU A 86 -4.89 6.25 -8.59
N LEU A 87 -3.91 5.61 -7.92
CA LEU A 87 -2.52 6.06 -7.97
C LEU A 87 -1.99 5.99 -9.42
N PHE A 88 -2.23 4.89 -10.15
CA PHE A 88 -1.81 4.75 -11.56
C PHE A 88 -2.53 5.73 -12.50
N PHE A 89 -3.82 6.01 -12.30
CA PHE A 89 -4.56 6.94 -13.15
C PHE A 89 -4.08 8.39 -13.01
N ARG A 90 -3.61 8.79 -11.84
CA ARG A 90 -2.97 10.10 -11.65
C ARG A 90 -1.77 10.29 -12.59
N GLU A 91 -1.01 9.23 -12.80
CA GLU A 91 0.14 9.22 -13.71
C GLU A 91 -0.27 9.35 -15.18
N LEU A 92 -1.36 8.67 -15.57
CA LEU A 92 -1.95 8.80 -16.91
C LEU A 92 -2.52 10.19 -17.17
N ALA A 93 -3.11 10.82 -16.15
CA ALA A 93 -3.59 12.19 -16.22
C ALA A 93 -2.41 13.19 -16.34
N GLU A 94 -1.38 13.05 -15.49
CA GLU A 94 -0.17 13.89 -15.52
C GLU A 94 0.65 13.67 -16.82
N ALA A 95 0.67 12.46 -17.37
CA ALA A 95 1.30 12.16 -18.66
C ALA A 95 0.49 12.73 -19.85
N GLY A 96 -0.84 12.69 -19.76
CA GLY A 96 -1.73 13.32 -20.75
C GLY A 96 -1.54 14.84 -20.82
N GLU A 97 -1.42 15.51 -19.68
CA GLU A 97 -1.14 16.96 -19.62
C GLU A 97 0.22 17.34 -20.23
N ASN A 98 1.22 16.46 -20.17
CA ASN A 98 2.52 16.69 -20.80
C ASN A 98 2.52 16.42 -22.31
N LEU A 99 1.62 15.57 -22.82
CA LEU A 99 1.46 15.28 -24.26
C LEU A 99 0.68 16.37 -25.01
N ASP A 100 -0.13 17.17 -24.31
CA ASP A 100 -0.84 18.32 -24.89
C ASP A 100 0.05 19.59 -25.02
N LEU A 101 1.33 19.49 -24.62
CA LEU A 101 2.31 20.59 -24.65
C LEU A 101 3.44 20.39 -25.68
N GLU A 102 3.41 19.34 -26.51
CA GLU A 102 4.35 19.09 -27.63
C GLU A 102 3.75 19.40 -29.02
#